data_AF-A0A970R090-F1
#
_entry.id   AF-A0A970R090-F1
#
_cell.length_a   1.000
_cell.length_b   1.000
_cell.length_c   1.000
_cell.angle_alpha   90.00
_cell.angle_beta   90.00
_cell.angle_gamma   90.00
#
_symmetry.space_group_name_H-M   'P 1'
#
loop_
_entity.id
_entity.type
_entity.pdbx_description
1 polymer ?
#
loop_
_entity_poly.entity_id
_entity_poly.type
_entity_poly.pdbx_seq_one_letter_code
_entity_poly.pdbx_strand_id
1 'polypeptide(L)'
;MTQRDYLLGRFAEAVKLMPQQILSRLMRLPEEDKMSAEEIRLRTGRGVTVLLPDGERTISDTISQRELAAIVEIATDASVHTIKESFKSGYVTAAGGHRIGICGTAVVKNNEITGFRAISSLAVRISKEITGVSETLLENLMEDGMPLSTLIISPPGGGKTTLLRDLIRNISNTGIRVSVADERGEIAAMRGGMPQMDVGRHTDVLDLCP
;
A
#
# COMPACT_ATOMS: atom_id res chain seq x y z
N MET A 1 7.79 7.93 17.93
CA MET A 1 7.99 8.35 16.53
C MET A 1 6.97 9.45 16.26
N THR A 2 7.35 10.60 15.72
CA THR A 2 6.35 11.64 15.41
C THR A 2 5.57 11.25 14.14
N GLN A 3 4.36 11.78 13.96
CA GLN A 3 3.58 11.55 12.74
C GLN A 3 4.34 12.02 11.49
N ARG A 4 5.12 13.09 11.61
CA ARG A 4 6.03 13.58 10.57
C ARG A 4 7.09 12.55 10.19
N ASP A 5 7.82 12.00 11.16
CA ASP A 5 8.86 10.99 10.89
C ASP A 5 8.27 9.74 10.23
N TYR A 6 7.09 9.33 10.69
CA TYR A 6 6.35 8.22 10.10
C TYR A 6 6.06 8.49 8.62
N LEU A 7 5.39 9.60 8.29
CA LEU A 7 5.00 9.93 6.91
C LEU A 7 6.21 10.06 5.98
N LEU A 8 7.29 10.68 6.44
CA LEU A 8 8.54 10.76 5.68
C LEU A 8 9.17 9.38 5.47
N GLY A 9 9.12 8.51 6.49
CA GLY A 9 9.56 7.12 6.39
C GLY A 9 8.77 6.33 5.35
N ARG A 10 7.45 6.47 5.31
CA ARG A 10 6.56 5.84 4.33
C ARG A 10 6.85 6.29 2.91
N PHE A 11 7.08 7.59 2.71
CA PHE A 11 7.49 8.09 1.41
C PHE A 11 8.86 7.50 1.01
N ALA A 12 9.84 7.55 1.91
CA ALA A 12 11.19 7.04 1.68
C ALA A 12 11.19 5.53 1.34
N GLU A 13 10.34 4.74 1.98
CA GLU A 13 10.15 3.32 1.70
C GLU A 13 9.59 3.09 0.30
N ALA A 14 8.53 3.79 -0.09
CA ALA A 14 7.92 3.66 -1.42
C ALA A 14 8.88 4.01 -2.56
N VAL A 15 9.72 5.03 -2.38
CA VAL A 15 10.63 5.48 -3.45
C VAL A 15 11.87 4.62 -3.61
N LYS A 16 12.21 3.73 -2.66
CA LYS A 16 13.33 2.78 -2.78
C LYS A 16 13.17 1.82 -3.97
N LEU A 17 11.94 1.65 -4.45
CA LEU A 17 11.62 0.85 -5.63
C LEU A 17 12.11 1.50 -6.93
N MET A 18 12.41 2.80 -6.89
CA MET A 18 12.72 3.60 -8.08
C MET A 18 14.19 3.50 -8.47
N PRO A 19 14.52 3.61 -9.77
CA PRO A 19 15.89 3.79 -10.23
C PRO A 19 16.56 4.99 -9.57
N GLN A 20 17.88 4.91 -9.34
CA GLN A 20 18.65 5.89 -8.58
C GLN A 20 18.44 7.34 -9.07
N GLN A 21 18.31 7.55 -10.37
CA GLN A 21 18.08 8.87 -10.95
C GLN A 21 16.74 9.48 -10.50
N ILE A 22 15.66 8.70 -10.56
CA ILE A 22 14.31 9.12 -10.15
C ILE A 22 14.25 9.26 -8.62
N LEU A 23 14.81 8.29 -7.89
CA LEU A 23 14.92 8.33 -6.43
C LEU A 23 15.58 9.63 -5.97
N SER A 24 16.69 10.05 -6.59
CA SER A 24 17.39 11.27 -6.21
C SER A 24 16.53 12.54 -6.35
N ARG A 25 15.63 12.60 -7.34
CA ARG A 25 14.71 13.72 -7.54
C ARG A 25 13.54 13.69 -6.55
N LEU A 26 12.95 12.51 -6.32
CA LEU A 26 11.92 12.29 -5.30
C LEU A 26 12.42 12.70 -3.91
N MET A 27 13.66 12.35 -3.57
CA MET A 27 14.25 12.69 -2.27
C MET A 27 14.56 14.18 -2.12
N ARG A 28 14.56 14.98 -3.19
CA ARG A 28 14.74 16.44 -3.14
C ARG A 28 13.44 17.21 -2.99
N LEU A 29 12.29 16.55 -3.08
CA LEU A 29 11.00 17.21 -2.86
C LEU A 29 10.92 17.84 -1.46
N PRO A 30 10.18 18.95 -1.31
CA PRO A 30 9.84 19.50 -0.01
C PRO A 30 9.27 18.42 0.91
N GLU A 31 9.55 18.50 2.21
CA GLU A 31 9.03 17.51 3.15
C GLU A 31 7.50 17.48 3.19
N GLU A 32 6.85 18.63 3.01
CA GLU A 32 5.40 18.73 2.91
C GLU A 32 4.83 17.92 1.73
N ASP A 33 5.43 18.04 0.55
CA ASP A 33 5.09 17.24 -0.62
C ASP A 33 5.30 15.74 -0.36
N LYS A 34 6.42 15.37 0.28
CA LYS A 34 6.69 13.95 0.62
C LYS A 34 5.65 13.38 1.59
N MET A 35 5.29 14.13 2.62
CA MET A 35 4.32 13.70 3.62
C MET A 35 2.91 13.61 3.04
N SER A 36 2.55 14.49 2.09
CA SER A 36 1.22 14.54 1.48
C SER A 36 1.07 13.62 0.25
N ALA A 37 2.16 13.23 -0.41
CA ALA A 37 2.14 12.40 -1.61
C ALA A 37 1.29 11.13 -1.50
N GLU A 38 0.36 10.95 -2.43
CA GLU A 38 -0.58 9.83 -2.47
C GLU A 38 -0.09 8.76 -3.44
N GLU A 39 0.36 9.17 -4.62
CA GLU A 39 0.79 8.27 -5.70
C GLU A 39 2.02 8.78 -6.43
N ILE A 40 2.86 7.86 -6.90
CA ILE A 40 3.91 8.13 -7.87
C ILE A 40 3.51 7.45 -9.17
N ARG A 41 3.33 8.25 -10.22
CA ARG A 41 2.83 7.77 -11.51
C ARG A 41 3.93 7.80 -12.55
N LEU A 42 4.12 6.66 -13.19
CA LEU A 42 5.19 6.44 -14.16
C LEU A 42 4.56 5.98 -15.46
N ARG A 43 4.82 6.70 -16.55
CA ARG A 43 4.25 6.39 -17.87
C ARG A 43 5.38 6.43 -18.89
N THR A 44 5.51 5.38 -19.69
CA THR A 44 6.59 5.26 -20.67
C THR A 44 6.63 6.49 -21.58
N GLY A 45 7.81 7.10 -21.72
CA GLY A 45 8.02 8.27 -22.56
C GLY A 45 7.46 9.58 -21.98
N ARG A 46 7.00 9.58 -20.74
CA ARG A 46 6.55 10.78 -20.00
C ARG A 46 7.38 10.95 -18.74
N GLY A 47 7.44 12.19 -18.25
CA GLY A 47 8.06 12.50 -16.96
C GLY A 47 7.35 11.77 -15.82
N VAL A 48 8.10 11.39 -14.78
CA VAL A 48 7.50 10.84 -13.56
C VAL A 48 6.76 11.95 -12.83
N THR A 49 5.57 11.62 -12.33
CA THR A 49 4.73 12.55 -11.61
C THR A 49 4.44 12.04 -10.19
N VAL A 50 4.16 12.98 -9.29
CA VAL A 50 3.67 12.72 -7.94
C VAL A 50 2.28 13.33 -7.82
N LEU A 51 1.32 12.54 -7.39
CA LEU A 51 -0.02 13.01 -7.03
C LEU A 51 0.01 13.48 -5.58
N LEU A 52 -0.31 14.77 -5.40
CA LEU A 52 -0.53 15.42 -4.13
C LEU A 52 -2.02 15.78 -3.99
N PRO A 53 -2.50 16.14 -2.79
CA PRO A 53 -3.90 16.54 -2.59
C PRO A 53 -4.33 17.74 -3.46
N ASP A 54 -3.39 18.60 -3.86
CA ASP A 54 -3.63 19.78 -4.69
C ASP A 54 -3.43 19.53 -6.19
N GLY A 55 -2.93 18.34 -6.59
CA GLY A 55 -2.79 17.97 -8.00
C GLY A 55 -1.56 17.12 -8.33
N GLU A 56 -1.37 16.85 -9.63
CA GLU A 56 -0.26 16.03 -10.15
C GLU A 56 0.92 16.93 -10.57
N ARG A 57 2.11 16.70 -10.00
CA ARG A 57 3.33 17.47 -10.28
C ARG A 57 4.37 16.61 -11.00
N THR A 58 4.98 17.12 -12.06
CA THR A 58 6.06 16.42 -12.78
C THR A 58 7.40 16.69 -12.10
N ILE A 59 8.15 15.63 -11.82
CA ILE A 59 9.36 15.68 -10.98
C ILE A 59 10.61 15.16 -11.67
N SER A 60 10.47 14.38 -12.74
CA SER A 60 11.60 13.83 -13.48
C SER A 60 11.41 13.90 -14.99
N ASP A 61 12.49 13.60 -15.69
CA ASP A 61 12.47 13.38 -17.13
C ASP A 61 11.81 12.04 -17.46
N THR A 62 11.78 11.70 -18.75
CA THR A 62 11.06 10.54 -19.28
C THR A 62 11.56 9.22 -18.72
N ILE A 63 10.62 8.34 -18.36
CA ILE A 63 10.94 6.96 -17.96
C ILE A 63 10.76 5.97 -19.12
N SER A 64 11.64 4.97 -19.22
CA SER A 64 11.60 3.92 -20.23
C SER A 64 10.83 2.67 -19.76
N GLN A 65 10.38 1.82 -20.70
CA GLN A 65 9.76 0.53 -20.35
C GLN A 65 10.69 -0.38 -19.55
N ARG A 66 12.00 -0.31 -19.81
CA ARG A 66 13.01 -1.11 -19.10
C ARG A 66 13.08 -0.73 -17.63
N GLU A 67 13.01 0.57 -17.32
CA GLU A 67 12.97 1.05 -15.93
C GLU A 67 11.68 0.67 -15.24
N LEU A 68 10.53 0.72 -15.92
CA LEU A 68 9.26 0.21 -15.36
C LEU A 68 9.35 -1.28 -15.01
N ALA A 69 9.93 -2.10 -15.88
CA ALA A 69 10.11 -3.52 -15.62
C ALA A 69 11.01 -3.77 -14.40
N ALA A 70 12.11 -3.02 -14.26
CA ALA A 70 12.99 -3.11 -13.11
C ALA A 70 12.29 -2.75 -11.78
N ILE A 71 11.41 -1.74 -11.78
CA ILE A 71 10.61 -1.38 -10.59
C ILE A 71 9.73 -2.55 -10.14
N VAL A 72 9.07 -3.23 -11.10
CA VAL A 72 8.22 -4.39 -10.79
C VAL A 72 9.04 -5.57 -10.28
N GLU A 73 10.22 -5.81 -10.84
CA GLU A 73 11.14 -6.85 -10.40
C GLU A 73 11.59 -6.63 -8.94
N ILE A 74 11.98 -5.40 -8.60
CA ILE A 74 12.33 -5.01 -7.23
C ILE A 74 11.13 -5.18 -6.29
N ALA A 75 9.94 -4.71 -6.70
CA ALA A 75 8.75 -4.77 -5.84
C ALA A 75 8.31 -6.21 -5.51
N THR A 76 8.53 -7.13 -6.44
CA THR A 76 8.15 -8.55 -6.31
C THR A 76 9.25 -9.43 -5.73
N ASP A 77 10.41 -8.88 -5.33
CA ASP A 77 11.61 -9.62 -4.95
C ASP A 77 12.00 -10.70 -5.99
N ALA A 78 11.67 -10.47 -7.28
CA ALA A 78 11.76 -11.46 -8.36
C ALA A 78 11.07 -12.82 -8.06
N SER A 79 10.11 -12.85 -7.13
CA SER A 79 9.38 -14.07 -6.74
C SER A 79 8.38 -14.49 -7.80
N VAL A 80 8.62 -15.64 -8.43
CA VAL A 80 7.75 -16.20 -9.48
C VAL A 80 6.30 -16.39 -8.99
N HIS A 81 6.10 -16.75 -7.73
CA HIS A 81 4.76 -16.94 -7.16
C HIS A 81 4.04 -15.60 -6.98
N THR A 82 4.70 -14.63 -6.35
CA THR A 82 4.16 -13.28 -6.15
C THR A 82 3.85 -12.61 -7.48
N ILE A 83 4.72 -12.80 -8.47
CA ILE A 83 4.55 -12.30 -9.84
C ILE A 83 3.29 -12.88 -10.50
N LYS A 84 3.08 -14.21 -10.41
CA LYS A 84 1.89 -14.87 -11.01
C LYS A 84 0.58 -14.39 -10.39
N GLU A 85 0.49 -14.35 -9.06
CA GLU A 85 -0.72 -13.88 -8.36
C GLU A 85 -0.97 -12.39 -8.62
N SER A 86 0.09 -11.57 -8.55
CA SER A 86 0.00 -10.14 -8.80
C SER A 86 -0.46 -9.81 -10.22
N PHE A 87 0.00 -10.59 -11.22
CA PHE A 87 -0.42 -10.41 -12.60
C PHE A 87 -1.88 -10.73 -12.83
N LYS A 88 -2.44 -11.73 -12.13
CA LYS A 88 -3.88 -12.02 -12.16
C LYS A 88 -4.71 -10.83 -11.67
N SER A 89 -4.22 -10.10 -10.68
CA SER A 89 -4.92 -8.97 -10.07
C SER A 89 -4.58 -7.61 -10.68
N GLY A 90 -3.56 -7.51 -11.55
CA GLY A 90 -3.14 -6.26 -12.18
C GLY A 90 -2.42 -5.28 -11.25
N TYR A 91 -2.03 -5.72 -10.05
CA TYR A 91 -1.23 -4.93 -9.11
C TYR A 91 -0.31 -5.85 -8.29
N VAL A 92 0.76 -5.29 -7.72
CA VAL A 92 1.62 -5.97 -6.76
C VAL A 92 1.65 -5.20 -5.44
N THR A 93 1.83 -5.90 -4.33
CA THR A 93 2.10 -5.28 -3.01
C THR A 93 3.59 -5.34 -2.74
N ALA A 94 4.22 -4.16 -2.62
CA ALA A 94 5.64 -3.99 -2.32
C ALA A 94 5.89 -3.96 -0.81
N ALA A 95 7.17 -3.97 -0.42
CA ALA A 95 7.60 -3.74 0.97
C ALA A 95 6.92 -2.49 1.56
N GLY A 96 6.56 -2.56 2.84
CA GLY A 96 5.79 -1.52 3.50
C GLY A 96 4.29 -1.55 3.16
N GLY A 97 3.80 -2.48 2.35
CA GLY A 97 2.38 -2.53 1.99
C GLY A 97 1.97 -1.46 0.96
N HIS A 98 2.94 -0.86 0.27
CA HIS A 98 2.66 0.00 -0.88
C HIS A 98 2.12 -0.83 -2.04
N ARG A 99 1.17 -0.29 -2.82
CA ARG A 99 0.56 -1.03 -3.94
C ARG A 99 0.97 -0.44 -5.26
N ILE A 100 1.39 -1.28 -6.20
CA ILE A 100 1.78 -0.86 -7.55
C ILE A 100 0.78 -1.41 -8.53
N GLY A 101 -0.07 -0.53 -9.08
CA GLY A 101 -0.89 -0.88 -10.23
C GLY A 101 -0.03 -1.01 -11.48
N ILE A 102 -0.23 -2.07 -12.25
CA ILE A 102 0.52 -2.35 -13.48
C ILE A 102 -0.42 -2.25 -14.67
N CYS A 103 -0.06 -1.44 -15.67
CA CYS A 103 -0.75 -1.41 -16.96
C CYS A 103 0.22 -1.72 -18.09
N GLY A 104 -0.30 -2.35 -19.15
CA GLY A 104 0.50 -2.76 -20.29
C GLY A 104 -0.22 -3.76 -21.18
N THR A 105 0.53 -4.37 -22.08
CA THR A 105 0.04 -5.47 -22.93
C THR A 105 0.19 -6.79 -22.17
N ALA A 106 -0.92 -7.31 -21.66
CA ALA A 106 -0.96 -8.59 -20.93
C ALA A 106 -0.68 -9.80 -21.85
N VAL A 107 -0.04 -10.83 -21.28
CA VAL A 107 0.09 -12.16 -21.87
C VAL A 107 -0.92 -13.07 -21.18
N VAL A 108 -1.94 -13.50 -21.91
CA VAL A 108 -3.04 -14.32 -21.38
C VAL A 108 -2.85 -15.77 -21.79
N LYS A 109 -2.97 -16.69 -20.83
CA LYS A 109 -3.00 -18.15 -21.05
C LYS A 109 -4.09 -18.74 -20.17
N ASN A 110 -4.92 -19.64 -20.71
CA ASN A 110 -6.04 -20.25 -19.98
C ASN A 110 -6.98 -19.24 -19.30
N ASN A 111 -7.25 -18.11 -19.97
CA ASN A 111 -8.07 -17.01 -19.44
C ASN A 111 -7.50 -16.31 -18.18
N GLU A 112 -6.21 -16.51 -17.90
CA GLU A 112 -5.50 -15.83 -16.81
C GLU A 112 -4.31 -15.02 -17.35
N ILE A 113 -4.05 -13.86 -16.73
CA ILE A 113 -2.87 -13.06 -17.04
C ILE A 113 -1.65 -13.75 -16.41
N THR A 114 -0.72 -14.16 -17.28
CA THR A 114 0.53 -14.84 -16.87
C THR A 114 1.75 -13.93 -16.89
N GLY A 115 1.60 -12.73 -17.44
CA GLY A 115 2.69 -11.77 -17.59
C GLY A 115 2.28 -10.52 -18.36
N PHE A 116 3.25 -9.63 -18.56
CA PHE A 116 3.14 -8.48 -19.43
C PHE A 116 4.22 -8.55 -20.51
N ARG A 117 3.82 -8.47 -21.78
CA ARG A 117 4.74 -8.34 -22.92
C ARG A 117 5.44 -6.99 -22.92
N ALA A 118 4.72 -5.95 -22.53
CA ALA A 118 5.23 -4.59 -22.38
C ALA A 118 4.46 -3.90 -21.26
N ILE A 119 5.18 -3.30 -20.31
CA ILE A 119 4.58 -2.45 -19.27
C ILE A 119 4.55 -1.02 -19.81
N SER A 120 3.37 -0.42 -19.86
CA SER A 120 3.18 0.95 -20.35
C SER A 120 3.22 1.98 -19.24
N SER A 121 2.71 1.63 -18.05
CA SER A 121 2.69 2.51 -16.90
C SER A 121 2.60 1.76 -15.57
N LEU A 122 3.07 2.43 -14.51
CA LEU A 122 2.92 2.02 -13.13
C LEU A 122 2.26 3.14 -12.32
N ALA A 123 1.45 2.75 -11.34
CA ALA A 123 0.91 3.66 -10.32
C ALA A 123 1.27 3.12 -8.93
N VAL A 124 2.29 3.72 -8.31
CA VAL A 124 2.74 3.34 -6.95
C VAL A 124 1.96 4.16 -5.94
N ARG A 125 1.06 3.51 -5.21
CA ARG A 125 0.23 4.12 -4.16
C ARG A 125 0.96 4.01 -2.82
N ILE A 126 1.21 5.16 -2.20
CA ILE A 126 1.95 5.25 -0.94
C ILE A 126 1.00 4.92 0.21
N SER A 127 1.07 3.67 0.68
CA SER A 127 0.37 3.24 1.90
C SER A 127 0.79 4.06 3.13
N LYS A 128 -0.19 4.61 3.84
CA LYS A 128 -0.04 5.36 5.09
C LYS A 128 -1.09 4.87 6.08
N GLU A 129 -0.70 4.75 7.34
CA GLU A 129 -1.65 4.56 8.43
C GLU A 129 -2.23 5.89 8.87
N ILE A 130 -3.53 5.88 9.10
CA ILE A 130 -4.21 6.95 9.83
C ILE A 130 -4.56 6.37 11.19
N THR A 131 -4.04 7.02 12.23
CA THR A 131 -4.17 6.57 13.62
C THR A 131 -5.11 7.50 14.39
N GLY A 132 -5.78 6.97 15.40
CA GLY A 132 -6.64 7.75 16.30
C GLY A 132 -8.03 8.06 15.75
N VAL A 133 -8.35 7.61 14.53
CA VAL A 133 -9.68 7.78 13.92
C VAL A 133 -10.77 6.95 14.62
N SER A 134 -10.36 5.92 15.36
CA SER A 134 -11.25 5.07 16.14
C SER A 134 -11.44 5.53 17.58
N GLU A 135 -10.63 6.45 18.10
CA GLU A 135 -10.64 6.84 19.53
C GLU A 135 -12.01 7.33 19.98
N THR A 136 -12.67 8.15 19.16
CA THR A 136 -14.00 8.71 19.47
C THR A 136 -15.13 7.68 19.38
N LEU A 137 -14.88 6.53 18.74
CA LEU A 137 -15.86 5.47 18.56
C LEU A 137 -15.64 4.32 19.54
N LEU A 138 -14.41 4.11 20.00
CA LEU A 138 -14.01 2.91 20.73
C LEU A 138 -14.85 2.71 22.00
N GLU A 139 -15.11 3.77 22.77
CA GLU A 139 -15.94 3.70 23.98
C GLU A 139 -17.36 3.22 23.69
N ASN A 140 -17.92 3.56 22.53
CA ASN A 140 -19.27 3.15 22.13
C ASN A 140 -19.33 1.72 21.55
N LEU A 141 -18.17 1.14 21.23
CA LEU A 141 -18.05 -0.19 20.63
C LEU A 141 -17.56 -1.25 21.63
N MET A 142 -17.51 -0.90 22.93
CA MET A 142 -17.03 -1.77 23.99
C MET A 142 -18.10 -1.89 25.09
N GLU A 143 -18.33 -3.10 25.57
CA GLU A 143 -19.22 -3.40 26.70
C GLU A 143 -18.51 -4.40 27.63
N ASP A 144 -18.47 -4.10 28.93
CA ASP A 144 -17.77 -4.91 29.95
C ASP A 144 -16.31 -5.28 29.59
N GLY A 145 -15.62 -4.34 28.93
CA GLY A 145 -14.23 -4.53 28.50
C GLY A 145 -14.06 -5.41 27.27
N MET A 146 -15.14 -5.78 26.59
CA MET A 146 -15.14 -6.61 25.37
C MET A 146 -15.71 -5.84 24.17
N PRO A 147 -15.21 -6.07 22.94
CA PRO A 147 -15.74 -5.43 21.75
C PRO A 147 -17.13 -5.97 21.39
N LEU A 148 -18.04 -5.06 21.03
CA LEU A 148 -19.37 -5.37 20.51
C LEU A 148 -19.30 -5.85 19.06
N SER A 149 -20.23 -6.74 18.69
CA SER A 149 -20.47 -7.12 17.30
C SER A 149 -20.86 -5.89 16.48
N THR A 150 -19.95 -5.45 15.61
CA THR A 150 -20.06 -4.17 14.89
C THR A 150 -19.89 -4.36 13.39
N LEU A 151 -20.80 -3.78 12.61
CA LEU A 151 -20.72 -3.75 11.15
C LEU A 151 -20.38 -2.34 10.66
N ILE A 152 -19.24 -2.20 9.96
CA ILE A 152 -18.79 -0.93 9.39
C ILE A 152 -19.20 -0.86 7.91
N ILE A 153 -20.07 0.09 7.56
CA ILE A 153 -20.55 0.30 6.18
C ILE A 153 -20.18 1.72 5.72
N SER A 154 -19.60 1.82 4.52
CA SER A 154 -19.37 3.10 3.84
C SER A 154 -19.39 2.89 2.32
N PRO A 155 -19.60 3.96 1.53
CA PRO A 155 -19.27 3.94 0.11
C PRO A 155 -17.79 3.59 -0.14
N PRO A 156 -17.41 3.18 -1.37
CA PRO A 156 -16.01 3.04 -1.75
C PRO A 156 -15.21 4.32 -1.46
N GLY A 157 -14.02 4.17 -0.87
CA GLY A 157 -13.18 5.30 -0.46
C GLY A 157 -13.56 5.97 0.87
N GLY A 158 -14.67 5.58 1.50
CA GLY A 158 -15.13 6.16 2.78
C GLY A 158 -14.31 5.80 4.03
N GLY A 159 -13.09 5.28 3.89
CA GLY A 159 -12.20 5.01 5.01
C GLY A 159 -12.50 3.76 5.84
N LYS A 160 -13.43 2.88 5.42
CA LYS A 160 -13.81 1.66 6.17
C LYS A 160 -12.62 0.81 6.67
N THR A 161 -11.68 0.50 5.78
CA THR A 161 -10.53 -0.36 6.10
C THR A 161 -9.55 0.37 7.02
N THR A 162 -9.48 1.69 6.89
CA THR A 162 -8.66 2.55 7.76
C THR A 162 -9.21 2.55 9.18
N LEU A 163 -10.52 2.77 9.35
CA LEU A 163 -11.17 2.70 10.66
C LEU A 163 -11.05 1.31 11.29
N LEU A 164 -11.34 0.26 10.51
CA LEU A 164 -11.25 -1.12 11.00
C LEU A 164 -9.84 -1.47 11.48
N ARG A 165 -8.80 -1.10 10.74
CA ARG A 165 -7.41 -1.34 11.15
C ARG A 165 -7.06 -0.61 12.45
N ASP A 166 -7.48 0.65 12.57
CA ASP A 166 -7.23 1.44 13.78
C ASP A 166 -7.96 0.86 15.00
N LEU A 167 -9.21 0.39 14.82
CA LEU A 167 -9.95 -0.34 15.85
C LEU A 167 -9.24 -1.63 16.27
N ILE A 168 -8.83 -2.47 15.31
CA ILE A 168 -8.09 -3.71 15.56
C ILE A 168 -6.84 -3.42 16.39
N ARG A 169 -6.05 -2.43 15.98
CA ARG A 169 -4.84 -2.02 16.71
C ARG A 169 -5.17 -1.59 18.13
N ASN A 170 -6.14 -0.70 18.30
CA ASN A 170 -6.45 -0.11 19.60
C ASN A 170 -7.02 -1.15 20.57
N ILE A 171 -7.93 -2.01 20.10
CA ILE A 171 -8.47 -3.14 20.87
C ILE A 171 -7.35 -4.11 21.24
N SER A 172 -6.52 -4.50 20.27
CA SER A 172 -5.40 -5.41 20.51
C SER A 172 -4.42 -4.85 21.55
N ASN A 173 -4.14 -3.56 21.50
CA ASN A 173 -3.23 -2.89 22.44
C ASN A 173 -3.78 -2.77 23.88
N THR A 174 -5.07 -3.02 24.13
CA THR A 174 -5.60 -3.12 25.50
C THR A 174 -5.30 -4.48 26.16
N GLY A 175 -4.72 -5.43 25.42
CA GLY A 175 -4.42 -6.80 25.88
C GLY A 175 -5.44 -7.84 25.39
N ILE A 176 -6.45 -7.44 24.63
CA ILE A 176 -7.42 -8.35 24.03
C ILE A 176 -6.76 -9.07 22.85
N ARG A 177 -6.93 -10.39 22.78
CA ARG A 177 -6.44 -11.19 21.65
C ARG A 177 -7.38 -11.02 20.46
N VAL A 178 -6.83 -10.62 19.33
CA VAL A 178 -7.59 -10.36 18.10
C VAL A 178 -7.10 -11.32 17.01
N SER A 179 -8.03 -11.86 16.23
CA SER A 179 -7.70 -12.57 15.00
C SER A 179 -8.33 -11.84 13.82
N VAL A 180 -7.53 -11.60 12.78
CA VAL A 180 -7.94 -10.94 11.54
C VAL A 180 -7.97 -11.96 10.42
N ALA A 181 -9.11 -12.04 9.73
CA ALA A 181 -9.24 -12.75 8.46
C ALA A 181 -9.41 -11.69 7.36
N ASP A 182 -8.51 -11.66 6.38
CA ASP A 182 -8.49 -10.65 5.32
C ASP A 182 -8.34 -11.27 3.94
N GLU A 183 -9.41 -11.27 3.15
CA GLU A 183 -9.42 -11.81 1.79
C GLU A 183 -8.61 -10.95 0.80
N ARG A 184 -8.43 -9.65 1.08
CA ARG A 184 -7.82 -8.69 0.13
C ARG A 184 -6.39 -8.33 0.48
N GLY A 185 -5.92 -8.72 1.66
CA GLY A 185 -4.62 -8.36 2.20
C GLY A 185 -4.42 -6.85 2.33
N GLU A 186 -5.48 -6.12 2.72
CA GLU A 186 -5.45 -4.67 2.88
C GLU A 186 -5.22 -4.23 4.34
N ILE A 187 -5.61 -5.03 5.33
CA ILE A 187 -5.57 -4.70 6.76
C ILE A 187 -4.12 -4.73 7.25
N ALA A 188 -3.47 -5.89 7.26
CA ALA A 188 -2.09 -6.02 7.71
C ALA A 188 -1.06 -5.84 6.57
N ALA A 189 -1.53 -6.03 5.33
CA ALA A 189 -0.70 -6.09 4.12
C ALA A 189 0.48 -7.05 4.29
N MET A 190 0.21 -8.32 4.61
CA MET A 190 1.27 -9.27 4.99
C MET A 190 2.30 -9.45 3.87
N ARG A 191 3.58 -9.52 4.25
CA ARG A 191 4.69 -9.81 3.34
C ARG A 191 5.73 -10.68 4.03
N GLY A 192 6.07 -11.82 3.43
CA GLY A 192 7.04 -12.75 4.02
C GLY A 192 6.65 -13.24 5.42
N GLY A 193 5.34 -13.36 5.70
CA GLY A 193 4.82 -13.73 7.02
C GLY A 193 4.81 -12.61 8.07
N MET A 194 5.17 -11.38 7.70
CA MET A 194 5.20 -10.24 8.62
C MET A 194 4.18 -9.15 8.22
N PRO A 195 3.43 -8.58 9.18
CA PRO A 195 2.55 -7.45 8.92
C PRO A 195 3.38 -6.22 8.50
N GLN A 196 2.91 -5.49 7.49
CA GLN A 196 3.54 -4.26 6.99
C GLN A 196 2.83 -3.00 7.51
N MET A 197 1.71 -3.19 8.19
CA MET A 197 0.92 -2.16 8.87
C MET A 197 0.73 -2.58 10.33
N ASP A 198 0.67 -1.61 11.24
CA ASP A 198 0.42 -1.86 12.65
C ASP A 198 -1.02 -2.33 12.87
N VAL A 199 -1.15 -3.56 13.34
CA VAL A 199 -2.42 -4.22 13.70
C VAL A 199 -2.50 -4.50 15.20
N GLY A 200 -1.59 -3.94 16.01
CA GLY A 200 -1.52 -4.14 17.46
C GLY A 200 -0.77 -5.39 17.89
N ARG A 201 -0.39 -5.43 19.19
CA ARG A 201 0.57 -6.40 19.76
C ARG A 201 0.04 -7.82 19.94
N HIS A 202 -1.28 -7.98 20.01
CA HIS A 202 -1.96 -9.23 20.34
C HIS A 202 -2.85 -9.70 19.18
N THR A 203 -2.41 -9.45 17.95
CA THR A 203 -3.18 -9.73 16.74
C THR A 203 -2.53 -10.81 15.89
N ASP A 204 -3.30 -11.86 15.60
CA ASP A 204 -2.97 -12.90 14.62
C ASP A 204 -3.66 -12.62 13.30
N VAL A 205 -3.00 -12.84 12.17
CA VAL A 205 -3.52 -12.50 10.83
C VAL A 205 -3.52 -13.73 9.91
N LEU A 206 -4.69 -14.04 9.37
CA LEU A 206 -4.88 -14.91 8.23
C LEU A 206 -5.13 -14.04 6.98
N ASP A 207 -4.11 -13.97 6.13
CA ASP A 207 -4.10 -13.12 4.93
C ASP A 207 -4.47 -13.92 3.68
N LEU A 208 -5.17 -13.28 2.75
CA LEU A 208 -5.67 -13.86 1.50
C LEU A 208 -6.52 -15.13 1.72
N CYS A 209 -7.34 -15.13 2.78
CA CYS A 209 -8.29 -16.22 3.02
C CYS A 209 -9.42 -16.23 1.96
N PRO A 210 -9.97 -17.42 1.64
CA PRO A 210 -11.08 -17.57 0.69
C PRO A 210 -12.45 -17.20 1.27
#